data_AF-A0AAV8XQ03-F1
#
_entry.id   AF-A0AAV8XQ03-F1
#
_cell.length_a   1.000
_cell.length_b   1.000
_cell.length_c   1.000
_cell.angle_alpha   90.00
_cell.angle_beta   90.00
_cell.angle_gamma   90.00
#
_symmetry.space_group_name_H-M   'P 1'
#
loop_
_entity.id
_entity.type
_entity.pdbx_description
1 polymer ?
#
loop_
_entity_poly.entity_id
_entity_poly.type
_entity_poly.pdbx_seq_one_letter_code
_entity_poly.pdbx_strand_id
1 'polypeptide(L)'
;NLLADRQHRRGKKILTFLWFVGHQSASYRVVANMFDMSLTNLFYILNKVAEFICKMAPTIIHWPNGEQQNVTVQFFDNKTGFPGVIRCLDGSHIKVDRPHKKPRLLL
;
A
#
# COMPACT_ATOMS: atom_id res chain seq x y z
N ASN A 1 -17.00 21.38 6.25
CA ASN A 1 -17.97 21.33 5.13
C ASN A 1 -18.08 19.88 4.62
N LEU A 2 -19.09 19.55 3.81
CA LEU A 2 -19.36 18.18 3.35
C LEU A 2 -18.19 17.52 2.57
N LEU A 3 -17.37 18.31 1.88
CA LEU A 3 -16.24 17.80 1.11
C LEU A 3 -15.11 17.31 2.01
N ALA A 4 -14.77 18.07 3.04
CA ALA A 4 -13.76 17.67 4.02
C ALA A 4 -14.14 16.37 4.74
N ASP A 5 -15.42 16.25 5.11
CA ASP A 5 -15.95 15.03 5.73
C ASP A 5 -15.93 13.82 4.78
N ARG A 6 -16.27 14.01 3.49
CA ARG A 6 -16.12 12.96 2.47
C ARG A 6 -14.67 12.53 2.26
N GLN A 7 -13.72 13.47 2.30
CA GLN A 7 -12.29 13.16 2.19
C GLN A 7 -11.81 12.38 3.42
N HIS A 8 -12.19 12.82 4.62
CA HIS A 8 -11.89 12.13 5.86
C HIS A 8 -12.41 10.68 5.85
N ARG A 9 -13.66 10.47 5.42
CA ARG A 9 -14.24 9.13 5.30
C ARG A 9 -13.52 8.25 4.26
N ARG A 10 -13.08 8.82 3.13
CA ARG A 10 -12.29 8.08 2.13
C ARG A 10 -10.91 7.70 2.68
N GLY A 11 -10.23 8.65 3.32
CA GLY A 11 -8.94 8.40 3.98
C GLY A 11 -9.02 7.29 5.02
N LYS A 12 -10.08 7.30 5.85
CA LYS A 12 -10.33 6.24 6.85
C LYS A 12 -10.41 4.86 6.22
N LYS A 13 -11.06 4.70 5.05
CA LYS A 13 -11.17 3.41 4.34
C LYS A 13 -9.83 2.89 3.85
N ILE A 14 -9.03 3.75 3.21
CA ILE A 14 -7.69 3.40 2.72
C ILE A 14 -6.79 3.05 3.89
N LEU A 15 -6.80 3.85 4.95
CA LEU A 15 -6.01 3.60 6.16
C LEU A 15 -6.40 2.28 6.83
N THR A 16 -7.69 1.96 6.91
CA THR A 16 -8.18 0.69 7.45
C THR A 16 -7.62 -0.50 6.64
N PHE A 17 -7.66 -0.40 5.31
CA PHE A 17 -7.11 -1.43 4.43
C PHE A 17 -5.60 -1.60 4.61
N LEU A 18 -4.83 -0.50 4.55
CA LEU A 18 -3.37 -0.53 4.70
C LEU A 18 -2.96 -1.07 6.06
N TRP A 19 -3.67 -0.67 7.12
CA TRP A 19 -3.40 -1.14 8.47
C TRP A 19 -3.63 -2.65 8.59
N PHE A 20 -4.74 -3.15 8.01
CA PHE A 20 -5.07 -4.56 8.00
C PHE A 20 -4.02 -5.39 7.24
N VAL A 21 -3.70 -5.04 5.99
CA VAL A 21 -2.75 -5.84 5.17
C VAL A 21 -1.31 -5.71 5.65
N GLY A 22 -0.96 -4.61 6.32
CA GLY A 22 0.36 -4.39 6.93
C GLY A 22 0.55 -5.11 8.26
N HIS A 23 -0.51 -5.63 8.89
CA HIS A 23 -0.43 -6.36 10.16
C HIS A 23 -0.75 -7.84 9.97
N GLN A 24 0.29 -8.69 9.96
CA GLN A 24 0.19 -10.13 9.69
C GLN A 24 -0.72 -10.91 10.65
N SER A 25 -1.00 -10.41 11.86
CA SER A 25 -1.76 -11.14 12.89
C SER A 25 -3.00 -10.38 13.39
N ALA A 26 -3.42 -9.33 12.69
CA ALA A 26 -4.59 -8.56 13.10
C ALA A 26 -5.89 -9.33 12.83
N SER A 27 -6.69 -9.57 13.87
CA SER A 27 -8.04 -10.10 13.70
C SER A 27 -9.00 -9.01 13.22
N TYR A 28 -10.03 -9.40 12.47
CA TYR A 28 -11.11 -8.50 12.03
C TYR A 28 -11.73 -7.72 13.20
N ARG A 29 -11.88 -8.35 14.36
CA ARG A 29 -12.49 -7.73 15.54
C ARG A 29 -11.61 -6.62 16.13
N VAL A 30 -10.30 -6.83 16.17
CA VAL A 30 -9.34 -5.79 16.62
C VAL A 30 -9.37 -4.58 15.69
N VAL A 31 -9.38 -4.82 14.37
CA VAL A 31 -9.36 -3.75 13.37
C VAL A 31 -10.69 -2.98 13.38
N ALA A 32 -11.81 -3.70 13.43
CA ALA A 32 -13.14 -3.10 13.47
C ALA A 32 -13.30 -2.19 14.69
N ASN A 33 -12.83 -2.64 15.87
CA ASN A 33 -12.82 -1.83 17.08
C ASN A 33 -11.88 -0.62 16.95
N MET A 34 -10.68 -0.80 16.42
CA MET A 34 -9.69 0.28 16.26
C MET A 34 -10.21 1.43 15.38
N PHE A 35 -10.95 1.08 14.33
CA PHE A 35 -11.49 2.06 13.40
C PHE A 35 -12.97 2.39 13.66
N ASP A 36 -13.54 1.99 14.80
CA ASP A 36 -14.93 2.25 15.19
C ASP A 36 -15.91 1.93 14.05
N MET A 37 -15.99 0.65 13.69
CA MET A 37 -16.89 0.16 12.65
C MET A 37 -17.38 -1.27 12.92
N SER A 38 -18.48 -1.67 12.28
CA SER A 38 -18.94 -3.06 12.32
C SER A 38 -18.04 -3.98 11.50
N LEU A 39 -18.06 -5.27 11.84
CA LEU A 39 -17.35 -6.31 11.08
C LEU A 39 -17.78 -6.36 9.62
N THR A 40 -19.08 -6.17 9.34
CA THR A 40 -19.61 -6.11 7.98
C THR A 40 -19.05 -4.93 7.20
N ASN A 41 -18.95 -3.75 7.82
CA ASN A 41 -18.37 -2.57 7.18
C ASN A 41 -16.87 -2.76 6.93
N LEU A 42 -16.14 -3.36 7.87
CA LEU A 42 -14.73 -3.71 7.67
C LEU A 42 -14.56 -4.66 6.47
N PHE A 43 -15.30 -5.76 6.44
CA PHE A 43 -15.28 -6.71 5.32
C PHE A 43 -15.57 -6.02 3.98
N TYR A 44 -16.60 -5.18 3.94
CA TYR A 44 -16.93 -4.41 2.74
C TYR A 44 -15.79 -3.49 2.31
N ILE A 45 -15.19 -2.74 3.23
CA ILE A 45 -14.07 -1.84 2.95
C ILE A 45 -12.87 -2.61 2.42
N LEU A 46 -12.49 -3.72 3.07
CA LEU A 46 -11.34 -4.52 2.68
C LEU A 46 -11.49 -5.04 1.24
N ASN A 47 -12.64 -5.64 0.91
CA ASN A 47 -12.91 -6.14 -0.43
C ASN A 47 -12.97 -5.01 -1.47
N LYS A 48 -13.62 -3.88 -1.15
CA LYS A 48 -13.72 -2.76 -2.09
C LYS A 48 -12.37 -2.15 -2.44
N VAL A 49 -11.50 -1.98 -1.44
CA VAL A 49 -10.16 -1.43 -1.66
C VAL A 49 -9.29 -2.46 -2.39
N ALA A 50 -9.35 -3.75 -2.02
CA ALA A 50 -8.66 -4.81 -2.73
C ALA A 50 -9.05 -4.89 -4.20
N GLU A 51 -10.35 -4.92 -4.52
CA GLU A 51 -10.87 -4.91 -5.89
C GLU A 51 -10.35 -3.71 -6.69
N PHE A 52 -10.34 -2.52 -6.08
CA PHE A 52 -9.86 -1.31 -6.71
C PHE A 52 -8.36 -1.40 -7.03
N ILE A 53 -7.55 -1.85 -6.06
CA ILE A 53 -6.11 -2.03 -6.25
C ILE A 53 -5.83 -3.08 -7.32
N CYS A 54 -6.52 -4.22 -7.29
CA CYS A 54 -6.37 -5.28 -8.29
C CYS A 54 -6.73 -4.81 -9.70
N LYS A 55 -7.71 -3.91 -9.85
CA LYS A 55 -8.04 -3.29 -11.15
C LYS A 55 -6.95 -2.33 -11.64
N MET A 56 -6.25 -1.66 -10.73
CA MET A 56 -5.12 -0.78 -11.07
C MET A 56 -3.81 -1.54 -11.27
N ALA A 57 -3.66 -2.72 -10.66
CA ALA A 57 -2.41 -3.47 -10.68
C ALA A 57 -1.82 -3.67 -12.10
N PRO A 58 -2.61 -3.97 -13.16
CA PRO A 58 -2.06 -4.13 -14.51
C PRO A 58 -1.48 -2.84 -15.11
N THR A 59 -1.92 -1.65 -14.67
CA THR A 59 -1.39 -0.38 -15.20
C THR A 59 -0.08 0.04 -14.53
N ILE A 60 0.21 -0.49 -13.34
CA ILE A 60 1.40 -0.18 -12.54
C ILE A 60 2.43 -1.33 -12.62
N ILE A 61 1.95 -2.58 -12.59
CA ILE A 61 2.74 -3.80 -12.57
C ILE A 61 2.49 -4.56 -13.88
N HIS A 62 3.05 -4.05 -14.98
CA HIS A 62 2.97 -4.72 -16.28
C HIS A 62 4.33 -5.30 -16.69
N TRP A 63 4.31 -6.44 -17.38
CA TRP A 63 5.54 -6.99 -17.93
C TRP A 63 6.05 -6.12 -19.07
N PRO A 64 7.37 -5.85 -19.16
CA PRO A 64 7.93 -5.12 -20.28
C PRO A 64 7.75 -5.93 -21.58
N ASN A 65 7.52 -5.25 -22.69
CA ASN A 65 7.57 -5.87 -24.01
C ASN A 65 9.02 -6.20 -24.43
N GLY A 66 9.21 -6.92 -25.54
CA GLY A 66 10.55 -7.36 -25.96
C GLY A 66 11.56 -6.22 -26.14
N GLU A 67 11.13 -5.08 -26.68
CA GLU A 67 12.00 -3.90 -26.84
C GLU A 67 12.39 -3.29 -25.49
N GLN A 68 11.43 -3.12 -24.58
CA GLN A 68 11.65 -2.62 -23.22
C GLN A 68 12.56 -3.56 -22.40
N GLN A 69 12.42 -4.87 -22.59
CA GLN A 69 13.29 -5.86 -21.96
C GLN A 69 14.73 -5.69 -22.44
N ASN A 70 14.95 -5.61 -23.76
CA ASN A 70 16.29 -5.44 -24.34
C ASN A 70 16.97 -4.16 -23.83
N VAL A 71 16.23 -3.05 -23.77
CA VAL A 71 16.73 -1.78 -23.21
C VAL A 71 17.16 -1.95 -21.76
N THR A 72 16.34 -2.62 -20.94
CA THR A 72 16.63 -2.82 -19.51
C THR A 72 17.83 -3.75 -19.31
N VAL A 73 17.92 -4.84 -20.07
CA VAL A 73 19.05 -5.78 -20.01
C VAL A 73 20.35 -5.06 -20.34
N GLN A 74 20.39 -4.30 -21.45
CA GLN A 74 21.59 -3.54 -21.84
C GLN A 74 21.97 -2.51 -20.77
N PHE A 75 21.00 -1.81 -20.18
CA PHE A 75 21.26 -0.84 -19.12
C PHE A 75 21.92 -1.47 -17.90
N PHE A 76 21.39 -2.58 -17.39
CA PHE A 76 21.94 -3.23 -16.19
C PHE A 76 23.25 -3.94 -16.47
N ASP A 77 23.40 -4.58 -17.63
CA ASP A 77 24.67 -5.22 -17.99
C ASP A 77 25.80 -4.17 -18.07
N ASN A 78 25.55 -3.04 -18.72
CA ASN A 78 26.52 -1.94 -18.81
C ASN A 78 26.81 -1.28 -17.45
N LYS A 79 25.81 -1.17 -16.57
CA LYS A 79 25.93 -0.44 -15.29
C LYS A 79 26.49 -1.29 -14.15
N THR A 80 26.16 -2.58 -14.12
CA THR A 80 26.46 -3.46 -12.98
C THR A 80 27.18 -4.74 -13.38
N GLY A 81 27.31 -5.08 -14.67
CA GLY A 81 27.85 -6.34 -15.15
C GLY A 81 26.97 -7.56 -14.82
N PHE A 82 25.71 -7.33 -14.42
CA PHE A 82 24.78 -8.40 -14.06
C PHE A 82 23.85 -8.63 -15.25
N PRO A 83 23.97 -9.77 -15.95
CA PRO A 83 23.25 -10.00 -17.19
C PRO A 83 21.78 -10.35 -16.94
N GLY A 84 20.94 -10.07 -17.94
CA GLY A 84 19.56 -10.58 -17.98
C GLY A 84 18.56 -9.87 -17.07
N VAL A 85 18.87 -8.70 -16.52
CA VAL A 85 17.90 -7.92 -15.74
C VAL A 85 16.85 -7.32 -16.68
N ILE A 86 15.63 -7.83 -16.61
CA ILE A 86 14.50 -7.32 -17.41
C ILE A 86 13.67 -6.25 -16.68
N ARG A 87 13.74 -6.20 -15.34
CA ARG A 87 13.06 -5.21 -14.47
C ARG A 87 13.56 -5.30 -13.03
N CYS A 88 13.43 -4.20 -12.29
CA CYS A 88 13.52 -4.19 -10.82
C CYS A 88 12.15 -3.94 -10.20
N LEU A 89 11.75 -4.81 -9.28
CA LEU A 89 10.57 -4.63 -8.43
C LEU A 89 11.05 -4.60 -6.99
N ASP A 90 10.81 -3.49 -6.30
CA ASP A 90 11.12 -3.35 -4.88
C ASP A 90 9.96 -2.68 -4.15
N GLY A 91 9.86 -2.95 -2.86
CA GLY A 91 8.96 -2.23 -1.96
C GLY A 91 9.52 -0.84 -1.66
N SER A 92 8.63 0.15 -1.54
CA SER A 92 9.02 1.44 -0.97
C SER A 92 8.76 1.43 0.53
N HIS A 93 9.78 1.76 1.33
CA HIS A 93 9.57 1.98 2.76
C HIS A 93 8.79 3.29 2.96
N ILE A 94 7.62 3.21 3.62
CA ILE A 94 6.90 4.42 4.03
C ILE A 94 7.66 5.04 5.20
N LYS A 95 8.27 6.21 4.97
CA LYS A 95 8.97 6.93 6.04
C LYS A 95 7.98 7.35 7.12
N VAL A 96 8.14 6.82 8.33
CA VAL A 96 7.40 7.25 9.52
C VAL A 96 8.29 8.23 10.27
N ASP A 97 7.97 9.52 10.18
CA ASP A 97 8.69 10.53 10.95
C ASP A 97 8.36 10.38 12.45
N ARG A 98 9.37 10.59 13.29
CA ARG A 98 9.19 10.64 14.74
C ARG A 98 8.18 11.75 15.09
N PRO A 99 7.27 11.53 16.05
CA PRO A 99 6.34 12.56 16.48
C PRO A 99 7.13 13.78 17.00
N HIS A 100 6.69 14.99 16.61
CA HIS A 100 7.33 16.24 17.04
C HIS A 100 7.24 16.46 18.56
N LYS A 101 6.24 15.88 19.21
CA LYS A 101 6.04 15.95 20.66
C LYS A 101 6.39 14.61 21.27
N LYS A 102 7.24 14.62 22.30
CA LYS A 102 7.48 13.42 23.12
C LYS A 102 6.13 12.96 23.70
N PRO A 103 5.78 11.66 23.61
CA PRO A 103 4.60 11.15 24.29
C PRO A 103 4.74 11.42 25.78
N ARG A 104 3.68 11.94 26.39
CA ARG A 104 3.62 12.14 27.84
C ARG A 104 3.60 10.74 28.47
N LEU A 105 4.73 10.33 29.03
CA LEU A 105 4.78 9.15 29.89
C LEU A 105 3.88 9.44 31.09
N LEU A 106 2.77 8.72 31.20
CA LEU A 106 2.00 8.64 32.44
C LEU A 106 2.75 7.64 33.33
N LEU A 107 3.72 8.16 34.07
CA LEU A 107 4.21 7.54 35.30
C LEU A 107 3.47 8.18 36.48
#